data_AF-A0A1F8TYD6-F1
#
_entry.id   AF-A0A1F8TYD6-F1
#
_cell.length_a   1.000
_cell.length_b   1.000
_cell.length_c   1.000
_cell.angle_alpha   90.00
_cell.angle_beta   90.00
_cell.angle_gamma   90.00
#
_symmetry.space_group_name_H-M   'P 1'
#
loop_
_entity.id
_entity.type
_entity.pdbx_description
1 polymer ?
#
loop_
_entity_poly.entity_id
_entity_poly.type
_entity_poly.pdbx_seq_one_letter_code
_entity_poly.pdbx_strand_id
1 'polypeptide(L)'
;MVMDNNKKVGINLLDMTIGIELEVLENEYNELPLDDGTVNSSHKITFQITEEEPDLSSIGVLFTLALMSFTYAAPRGYSFNDFIPDEEYNLGYFLEGLHFEHGVLSHGADYVSGRCLKTDIIYESGGKVTISTRNRGRGADRWILHLQGKKHLQPV
;
A
#
# COMPACT_ATOMS: atom_id res chain seq x y z
N MET A 1 3.75 -13.96 26.66
CA MET A 1 3.39 -12.60 26.21
C MET A 1 2.14 -12.75 25.34
N VAL A 2 0.99 -12.26 25.78
CA VAL A 2 -0.24 -12.35 24.99
C VAL A 2 -0.06 -11.41 23.80
N MET A 3 -0.12 -11.95 22.58
CA MET A 3 0.01 -11.16 21.38
C MET A 3 -1.19 -10.22 21.27
N ASP A 4 -0.94 -8.94 21.06
CA ASP A 4 -1.98 -7.94 20.82
C ASP A 4 -2.88 -8.40 19.66
N ASN A 5 -4.20 -8.30 19.85
CA ASN A 5 -5.18 -8.69 18.86
C ASN A 5 -5.00 -7.95 17.53
N ASN A 6 -4.57 -6.68 17.54
CA ASN A 6 -4.25 -5.94 16.31
C ASN A 6 -3.16 -6.64 15.51
N LYS A 7 -2.05 -6.99 16.17
CA LYS A 7 -0.92 -7.67 15.53
C LYS A 7 -1.32 -9.03 14.99
N LYS A 8 -2.09 -9.80 15.76
CA LYS A 8 -2.57 -11.11 15.31
C LYS A 8 -3.44 -11.01 14.06
N VAL A 9 -4.38 -10.07 14.03
CA VAL A 9 -5.25 -9.87 12.86
C VAL A 9 -4.43 -9.35 11.67
N GLY A 10 -3.51 -8.42 11.87
CA GLY A 10 -2.64 -7.92 10.81
C GLY A 10 -1.80 -9.02 10.17
N ILE A 11 -1.23 -9.93 10.96
CA ILE A 11 -0.50 -11.10 10.44
C ILE A 11 -1.42 -12.02 9.64
N ASN A 12 -2.61 -12.33 10.16
CA ASN A 12 -3.56 -13.17 9.42
C ASN A 12 -3.93 -12.55 8.06
N LEU A 13 -4.10 -11.22 7.99
CA LEU A 13 -4.36 -10.52 6.73
C LEU A 13 -3.17 -10.64 5.76
N LEU A 14 -1.93 -10.56 6.26
CA LEU A 14 -0.73 -10.75 5.45
C LEU A 14 -0.62 -12.19 4.92
N ASP A 15 -0.87 -13.18 5.77
CA ASP A 15 -0.83 -14.60 5.40
C ASP A 15 -1.83 -14.95 4.30
N MET A 16 -2.97 -14.25 4.25
CA MET A 16 -3.98 -14.41 3.20
C MET A 16 -3.63 -13.72 1.87
N THR A 17 -2.65 -12.81 1.88
CA THR A 17 -2.43 -11.87 0.76
C THR A 17 -1.07 -12.02 0.10
N ILE A 18 -0.03 -12.36 0.87
CA ILE A 18 1.32 -12.55 0.33
C ILE A 18 1.38 -13.85 -0.45
N GLY A 19 1.92 -13.77 -1.67
CA GLY A 19 1.97 -14.89 -2.61
C GLY A 19 0.75 -15.01 -3.52
N ILE A 20 -0.16 -14.03 -3.51
CA ILE A 20 -1.35 -14.03 -4.36
C ILE A 20 -0.98 -13.99 -5.84
N GLU A 21 -1.70 -14.76 -6.64
CA GLU A 21 -1.57 -14.75 -8.09
C GLU A 21 -2.16 -13.46 -8.67
N LEU A 22 -1.33 -12.71 -9.42
CA LEU A 22 -1.75 -11.48 -10.08
C LEU A 22 -0.96 -11.21 -11.36
N GLU A 23 -1.61 -10.46 -12.26
CA GLU A 23 -1.05 -9.93 -13.50
C GLU A 23 -1.06 -8.39 -13.48
N VAL A 24 0.09 -7.77 -13.75
CA VAL A 24 0.16 -6.31 -13.88
C VAL A 24 -0.33 -5.90 -15.26
N LEU A 25 -1.37 -5.08 -15.30
CA LEU A 25 -2.01 -4.60 -16.53
C LEU A 25 -1.38 -3.28 -17.01
N GLU A 26 -1.08 -2.39 -16.08
CA GLU A 26 -0.59 -1.04 -16.35
C GLU A 26 0.39 -0.60 -15.26
N ASN A 27 1.48 0.06 -15.64
CA ASN A 27 2.47 0.61 -14.71
C ASN A 27 3.01 1.94 -15.27
N GLU A 28 2.51 3.04 -14.74
CA GLU A 28 2.83 4.40 -15.17
C GLU A 28 3.58 5.15 -14.06
N TYR A 29 4.81 5.53 -14.34
CA TYR A 29 5.62 6.35 -13.45
C TYR A 29 5.99 7.67 -14.13
N ASN A 30 5.73 8.79 -13.44
CA ASN A 30 6.04 10.12 -13.91
C ASN A 30 6.86 10.88 -12.87
N GLU A 31 7.88 11.58 -13.34
CA GLU A 31 8.62 12.58 -12.57
C GLU A 31 8.22 13.96 -13.05
N LEU A 32 8.03 14.86 -12.09
CA LEU A 32 7.58 16.22 -12.29
C LEU A 32 8.62 17.15 -11.63
N PRO A 33 9.66 17.56 -12.39
CA PRO A 33 10.66 18.51 -11.91
C PRO A 33 10.01 19.84 -11.54
N LEU A 34 10.46 20.43 -10.44
CA LEU A 34 10.05 21.75 -9.98
C LEU A 34 11.18 22.78 -10.19
N ASP A 35 10.81 24.06 -10.24
CA ASP A 35 11.74 25.16 -10.50
C ASP A 35 12.85 25.31 -9.43
N ASP A 36 12.61 24.79 -8.23
CA ASP A 36 13.57 24.79 -7.11
C ASP A 36 14.57 23.61 -7.16
N GLY A 37 14.54 22.82 -8.24
CA GLY A 37 15.40 21.65 -8.43
C GLY A 37 14.93 20.39 -7.69
N THR A 38 13.79 20.44 -6.99
CA THR A 38 13.17 19.24 -6.41
C THR A 38 12.32 18.51 -7.46
N VAL A 39 12.01 17.24 -7.20
CA VAL A 39 11.23 16.39 -8.12
C VAL A 39 10.04 15.80 -7.37
N ASN A 40 8.85 16.11 -7.85
CA ASN A 40 7.64 15.39 -7.48
C ASN A 40 7.54 14.10 -8.31
N SER A 41 6.84 13.11 -7.80
CA SER A 41 6.57 11.87 -8.54
C SER A 41 5.10 11.47 -8.44
N SER A 42 4.60 10.82 -9.48
CA SER A 42 3.38 10.03 -9.41
C SER A 42 3.65 8.64 -9.95
N HIS A 43 3.06 7.64 -9.30
CA HIS A 43 3.16 6.25 -9.73
C HIS A 43 1.79 5.60 -9.63
N LYS A 44 1.28 5.12 -10.77
CA LYS A 44 0.03 4.39 -10.87
C LYS A 44 0.31 2.97 -11.36
N ILE A 45 -0.16 1.97 -10.64
CA ILE A 45 -0.11 0.57 -11.06
C ILE A 45 -1.51 0.01 -11.02
N THR A 46 -1.95 -0.58 -12.13
CA THR A 46 -3.20 -1.35 -12.22
C THR A 46 -2.84 -2.81 -12.43
N PHE A 47 -3.40 -3.70 -11.60
CA PHE A 47 -3.19 -5.14 -11.72
C PHE A 47 -4.49 -5.91 -11.50
N GLN A 48 -4.52 -7.14 -11.99
CA GLN A 48 -5.62 -8.07 -11.88
C GLN A 48 -5.19 -9.24 -10.99
N ILE A 49 -5.93 -9.51 -9.92
CA ILE A 49 -5.78 -10.74 -9.13
C ILE A 49 -6.41 -11.89 -9.91
N THR A 50 -5.71 -13.00 -10.05
CA THR A 50 -6.11 -14.14 -10.92
C THR A 50 -6.50 -15.40 -10.14
N GLU A 51 -6.67 -15.28 -8.83
CA GLU A 51 -7.26 -16.31 -7.96
C GLU A 51 -8.69 -16.68 -8.36
N GLU A 52 -9.18 -17.85 -7.95
CA GLU A 52 -10.55 -18.32 -8.25
C GLU A 52 -11.62 -17.39 -7.64
N GLU A 53 -11.42 -16.95 -6.40
CA GLU A 53 -12.32 -16.02 -5.70
C GLU A 53 -11.54 -14.77 -5.25
N PRO A 54 -11.21 -13.84 -6.16
CA PRO A 54 -10.30 -12.73 -5.86
C PRO A 54 -10.86 -11.82 -4.76
N ASP A 55 -12.19 -11.64 -4.72
CA ASP A 55 -12.87 -10.73 -3.79
C ASP A 55 -12.72 -11.11 -2.31
N LEU A 56 -12.39 -12.37 -2.00
CA LEU A 56 -12.05 -12.80 -0.65
C LEU A 56 -10.74 -12.18 -0.13
N SER A 57 -9.86 -11.76 -1.03
CA SER A 57 -8.57 -11.13 -0.68
C SER A 57 -8.67 -9.61 -0.50
N SER A 58 -9.79 -8.98 -0.84
CA SER A 58 -9.96 -7.53 -0.92
C SER A 58 -9.44 -6.75 0.29
N ILE A 59 -9.87 -7.10 1.50
CA ILE A 59 -9.44 -6.45 2.73
C ILE A 59 -7.95 -6.70 3.01
N GLY A 60 -7.48 -7.92 2.75
CA GLY A 60 -6.07 -8.30 2.93
C GLY A 60 -5.14 -7.52 1.99
N VAL A 61 -5.52 -7.40 0.72
CA VAL A 61 -4.78 -6.63 -0.31
C VAL A 61 -4.70 -5.16 0.07
N LEU A 62 -5.82 -4.53 0.42
CA LEU A 62 -5.84 -3.13 0.84
C LEU A 62 -4.97 -2.90 2.08
N PHE A 63 -5.12 -3.74 3.11
CA PHE A 63 -4.35 -3.64 4.34
C PHE A 63 -2.85 -3.81 4.08
N THR A 64 -2.47 -4.84 3.32
CA THR A 64 -1.07 -5.18 3.05
C THR A 64 -0.37 -4.07 2.26
N LEU A 65 -1.04 -3.49 1.26
CA LEU A 65 -0.51 -2.36 0.50
C LEU A 65 -0.42 -1.08 1.34
N ALA A 66 -1.42 -0.79 2.17
CA ALA A 66 -1.38 0.35 3.08
C ALA A 66 -0.24 0.21 4.12
N LEU A 67 -0.07 -0.99 4.69
CA LEU A 67 1.03 -1.33 5.59
C LEU A 67 2.39 -1.12 4.91
N MET A 68 2.57 -1.59 3.67
CA MET A 68 3.82 -1.36 2.94
C MET A 68 4.06 0.13 2.67
N SER A 69 3.01 0.86 2.29
CA SER A 69 3.12 2.32 2.12
C SER A 69 3.60 3.02 3.39
N PHE A 70 3.01 2.68 4.54
CA PHE A 70 3.42 3.18 5.85
C PHE A 70 4.86 2.78 6.22
N THR A 71 5.20 1.51 6.05
CA THR A 71 6.51 0.94 6.46
C THR A 71 7.67 1.63 5.74
N TYR A 72 7.48 1.97 4.46
CA TYR A 72 8.49 2.67 3.66
C TYR A 72 8.29 4.20 3.66
N ALA A 73 7.40 4.74 4.48
CA ALA A 73 7.14 6.17 4.55
C ALA A 73 8.07 6.86 5.54
N ALA A 74 8.49 8.06 5.16
CA ALA A 74 9.28 8.96 5.99
C ALA A 74 8.51 10.26 6.18
N PRO A 75 8.72 10.98 7.30
CA PRO A 75 8.20 12.33 7.44
C PRO A 75 8.78 13.27 6.39
N ARG A 76 8.01 14.30 6.03
CA ARG A 76 8.38 15.37 5.10
C ARG A 76 7.84 16.73 5.55
N GLY A 77 8.69 17.76 5.52
CA GLY A 77 8.30 19.13 5.84
C GLY A 77 7.67 19.25 7.23
N TYR A 78 6.47 19.83 7.34
CA TYR A 78 5.82 20.03 8.63
C TYR A 78 5.38 18.74 9.35
N SER A 79 5.24 17.62 8.62
CA SER A 79 4.85 16.34 9.23
C SER A 79 5.89 15.75 10.19
N PHE A 80 7.12 16.29 10.22
CA PHE A 80 8.11 15.97 11.23
C PHE A 80 7.65 16.28 12.66
N ASN A 81 6.75 17.26 12.84
CA ASN A 81 6.22 17.62 14.16
C ASN A 81 5.31 16.53 14.75
N ASP A 82 4.66 15.74 13.90
CA ASP A 82 3.74 14.68 14.28
C ASP A 82 4.38 13.28 14.15
N PHE A 83 5.68 13.21 13.83
CA PHE A 83 6.36 11.95 13.60
C PHE A 83 6.58 11.20 14.91
N ILE A 84 6.02 9.99 14.98
CA ILE A 84 6.19 9.08 16.11
C ILE A 84 7.20 8.00 15.69
N PRO A 85 8.43 8.01 16.24
CA PRO A 85 9.42 6.96 16.01
C PRO A 85 8.87 5.60 16.45
N ASP A 86 9.26 4.54 15.74
CA ASP A 86 8.90 3.14 16.05
C ASP A 86 7.39 2.82 16.10
N GLU A 87 6.53 3.79 15.74
CA GLU A 87 5.09 3.56 15.56
C GLU A 87 4.85 2.45 14.54
N GLU A 88 3.96 1.53 14.88
CA GLU A 88 3.55 0.43 14.04
C GLU A 88 2.21 0.73 13.36
N TYR A 89 2.07 0.32 12.11
CA TYR A 89 0.78 0.41 11.44
C TYR A 89 -0.20 -0.57 12.09
N ASN A 90 -1.39 -0.07 12.46
CA ASN A 90 -2.40 -0.85 13.16
C ASN A 90 -3.75 -0.78 12.43
N LEU A 91 -4.72 -1.61 12.87
CA LEU A 91 -6.03 -1.67 12.23
C LEU A 91 -6.83 -0.36 12.38
N GLY A 92 -6.59 0.43 13.42
CA GLY A 92 -7.23 1.74 13.58
C GLY A 92 -6.88 2.65 12.41
N TYR A 93 -5.58 2.80 12.11
CA TYR A 93 -5.13 3.60 10.96
C TYR A 93 -5.65 3.07 9.62
N PHE A 94 -5.74 1.75 9.47
CA PHE A 94 -6.31 1.15 8.26
C PHE A 94 -7.80 1.47 8.10
N LEU A 95 -8.58 1.35 9.17
CA LEU A 95 -10.02 1.61 9.14
C LEU A 95 -10.33 3.09 8.93
N GLU A 96 -9.49 4.01 9.42
CA GLU A 96 -9.63 5.45 9.18
C GLU A 96 -9.52 5.84 7.70
N GLY A 97 -8.71 5.11 6.92
CA GLY A 97 -8.55 5.33 5.48
C GLY A 97 -9.47 4.49 4.61
N LEU A 98 -10.25 3.56 5.18
CA LEU A 98 -11.09 2.61 4.44
C LEU A 98 -12.44 3.22 4.08
N HIS A 99 -12.80 3.17 2.81
CA HIS A 99 -14.07 3.67 2.28
C HIS A 99 -14.75 2.65 1.38
N PHE A 100 -16.08 2.64 1.39
CA PHE A 100 -16.89 1.87 0.45
C PHE A 100 -17.92 2.79 -0.18
N GLU A 101 -17.75 3.07 -1.48
CA GLU A 101 -18.61 3.98 -2.22
C GLU A 101 -18.89 3.43 -3.61
N HIS A 102 -20.14 3.53 -4.07
CA HIS A 102 -20.55 3.12 -5.42
C HIS A 102 -20.13 1.69 -5.82
N GLY A 103 -20.09 0.76 -4.85
CA GLY A 103 -19.70 -0.64 -5.09
C GLY A 103 -18.19 -0.88 -5.16
N VAL A 104 -17.38 0.13 -4.84
CA VAL A 104 -15.92 0.07 -4.87
C VAL A 104 -15.38 0.20 -3.45
N LEU A 105 -14.45 -0.68 -3.09
CA LEU A 105 -13.73 -0.61 -1.83
C LEU A 105 -12.41 0.12 -2.06
N SER A 106 -12.13 1.15 -1.27
CA SER A 106 -10.91 1.94 -1.42
C SER A 106 -10.25 2.22 -0.08
N HIS A 107 -8.95 2.46 -0.13
CA HIS A 107 -8.18 2.94 1.00
C HIS A 107 -7.36 4.16 0.58
N GLY A 108 -7.50 5.28 1.29
CA GLY A 108 -6.74 6.50 1.04
C GLY A 108 -6.05 6.99 2.30
N ALA A 109 -4.76 7.28 2.22
CA ALA A 109 -4.03 7.91 3.33
C ALA A 109 -2.96 8.88 2.84
N ASP A 110 -3.02 10.10 3.37
CA ASP A 110 -2.05 11.16 3.10
C ASP A 110 -0.89 11.13 4.10
N TYR A 111 -1.21 11.18 5.39
CA TYR A 111 -0.24 11.11 6.48
C TYR A 111 -0.77 10.23 7.62
N VAL A 112 0.11 9.44 8.21
CA VAL A 112 -0.19 8.64 9.41
C VAL A 112 1.00 8.74 10.35
N SER A 113 0.78 9.21 11.58
CA SER A 113 1.83 9.39 12.60
C SER A 113 3.07 10.10 12.05
N GLY A 114 2.82 11.22 11.35
CA GLY A 114 3.82 12.07 10.70
C GLY A 114 4.48 11.50 9.45
N ARG A 115 4.20 10.25 9.04
CA ARG A 115 4.78 9.64 7.83
C ARG A 115 3.97 10.01 6.59
N CYS A 116 4.65 10.36 5.50
CA CYS A 116 4.03 10.71 4.22
C CYS A 116 3.68 9.45 3.42
N LEU A 117 2.41 9.02 3.49
CA LEU A 117 1.92 7.85 2.76
C LEU A 117 1.55 8.26 1.33
N LYS A 118 0.70 9.30 1.19
CA LYS A 118 0.21 9.82 -0.11
C LYS A 118 -0.15 8.71 -1.09
N THR A 119 -0.92 7.74 -0.60
CA THR A 119 -1.24 6.49 -1.30
C THR A 119 -2.73 6.28 -1.29
N ASP A 120 -3.27 6.04 -2.48
CA ASP A 120 -4.67 5.73 -2.74
C ASP A 120 -4.71 4.34 -3.39
N ILE A 121 -5.55 3.45 -2.88
CA ILE A 121 -5.72 2.08 -3.36
C ILE A 121 -7.19 1.85 -3.62
N ILE A 122 -7.52 1.37 -4.81
CA ILE A 122 -8.88 1.09 -5.23
C ILE A 122 -8.96 -0.40 -5.56
N TYR A 123 -9.92 -1.07 -4.96
CA TYR A 123 -10.26 -2.46 -5.23
C TYR A 123 -11.65 -2.52 -5.86
N GLU A 124 -11.72 -2.93 -7.12
CA GLU A 124 -12.95 -3.18 -7.87
C GLU A 124 -13.33 -4.66 -7.75
N SER A 125 -14.64 -4.97 -7.79
CA SER A 125 -15.10 -6.36 -7.77
C SER A 125 -14.51 -7.16 -8.94
N GLY A 126 -14.20 -8.43 -8.66
CA GLY A 126 -13.51 -9.31 -9.60
C GLY A 126 -12.00 -9.17 -9.57
N GLY A 127 -11.41 -8.50 -8.57
CA GLY A 127 -9.95 -8.54 -8.34
C GLY A 127 -9.11 -7.49 -9.05
N LYS A 128 -9.72 -6.50 -9.69
CA LYS A 128 -8.96 -5.42 -10.33
C LYS A 128 -8.59 -4.37 -9.28
N VAL A 129 -7.29 -4.09 -9.17
CA VAL A 129 -6.74 -3.18 -8.16
C VAL A 129 -5.95 -2.08 -8.83
N THR A 130 -6.17 -0.84 -8.39
CA THR A 130 -5.38 0.32 -8.81
C THR A 130 -4.71 0.94 -7.58
N ILE A 131 -3.38 1.05 -7.60
CA ILE A 131 -2.60 1.80 -6.61
C ILE A 131 -2.13 3.09 -7.28
N SER A 132 -2.34 4.21 -6.60
CA SER A 132 -1.78 5.51 -6.98
C SER A 132 -0.99 6.08 -5.82
N THR A 133 0.26 6.48 -6.09
CA THR A 133 1.11 7.14 -5.09
C THR A 133 1.58 8.48 -5.60
N ARG A 134 1.74 9.43 -4.67
CA ARG A 134 2.29 10.77 -4.95
C ARG A 134 3.51 10.99 -4.07
N ASN A 135 4.62 11.39 -4.67
CA ASN A 135 5.87 11.69 -3.97
C ASN A 135 6.49 10.48 -3.22
N ARG A 136 6.24 9.27 -3.72
CA ARG A 136 6.76 8.00 -3.19
C ARG A 136 7.79 7.34 -4.11
N GLY A 137 8.20 8.01 -5.19
CA GLY A 137 9.09 7.43 -6.21
C GLY A 137 8.50 6.16 -6.79
N ARG A 138 9.34 5.19 -7.13
CA ARG A 138 8.94 3.86 -7.64
C ARG A 138 8.65 2.83 -6.54
N GLY A 139 8.29 3.28 -5.33
CA GLY A 139 8.09 2.40 -4.17
C GLY A 139 7.06 1.30 -4.42
N ALA A 140 6.00 1.59 -5.17
CA ALA A 140 4.92 0.65 -5.45
C ALA A 140 5.37 -0.57 -6.27
N ASP A 141 6.40 -0.45 -7.11
CA ASP A 141 6.97 -1.61 -7.85
C ASP A 141 7.40 -2.71 -6.88
N ARG A 142 8.04 -2.32 -5.76
CA ARG A 142 8.50 -3.25 -4.74
C ARG A 142 7.34 -3.91 -4.01
N TRP A 143 6.25 -3.18 -3.79
CA TRP A 143 5.09 -3.69 -3.07
C TRP A 143 4.37 -4.78 -3.86
N ILE A 144 4.24 -4.59 -5.18
CA ILE A 144 3.68 -5.61 -6.08
C ILE A 144 4.54 -6.90 -6.08
N LEU A 145 5.87 -6.76 -6.07
CA LEU A 145 6.76 -7.93 -5.99
C LEU A 145 6.59 -8.71 -4.68
N HIS A 146 6.41 -8.00 -3.56
CA HIS A 146 6.12 -8.62 -2.26
C HIS A 146 4.77 -9.32 -2.24
N LEU A 147 3.72 -8.70 -2.82
CA LEU A 147 2.42 -9.34 -2.99
C LEU A 147 2.51 -10.64 -3.78
N GLN A 148 3.33 -10.68 -4.84
CA GLN A 148 3.57 -11.89 -5.63
C GLN A 148 4.45 -12.94 -4.91
N GLY A 149 4.93 -12.66 -3.69
CA GLY A 149 5.84 -13.55 -2.96
C GLY A 149 7.21 -13.74 -3.64
N LYS A 150 7.60 -12.87 -4.57
CA LYS A 150 8.85 -13.00 -5.34
C LYS A 150 10.04 -12.56 -4.49
N LYS A 151 11.05 -13.44 -4.36
CA LYS A 151 12.32 -13.11 -3.70
C LYS A 151 13.13 -12.13 -4.55
N HIS A 152 13.61 -11.05 -3.92
CA HIS A 152 14.49 -10.06 -4.56
C HIS A 152 15.95 -10.53 -4.73
N LEU A 153 16.34 -11.60 -4.05
CA LEU A 153 17.70 -12.12 -4.07
C LEU A 153 17.75 -13.39 -4.92
N GLN A 154 18.34 -13.28 -6.10
CA GLN A 154 18.87 -14.42 -6.84
C GLN A 154 20.21 -14.79 -6.18
N PRO A 155 20.50 -16.07 -5.89
CA PRO A 155 21.84 -16.46 -5.50
C PRO A 155 22.79 -16.13 -6.67
N VAL A 156 23.84 -15.36 -6.35
CA VAL A 156 24.99 -15.16 -7.24
C VAL A 156 25.92 -16.36 -7.10
#